data_AF-A0A285M4W8-F1
#
_entry.id   AF-A0A285M4W8-F1
#
_cell.length_a   1.000
_cell.length_b   1.000
_cell.length_c   1.000
_cell.angle_alpha   90.00
_cell.angle_beta   90.00
_cell.angle_gamma   90.00
#
_symmetry.space_group_name_H-M   'P 1'
#
loop_
_entity.id
_entity.type
_entity.pdbx_description
1 polymer ?
#
loop_
_entity_poly.entity_id
_entity_poly.type
_entity_poly.pdbx_seq_one_letter_code
_entity_poly.pdbx_strand_id
1 'polypeptide(L)'
;MTDIANHGTLDDAPAAPSSNPSTVASLNEPQIRDLTTEDLTYALSAGMRDLQHSAPYGLFFGAFYALAGWLLLWLLSVYSLPYLVYPLASGFALIAPFIAAGLYEISRRREYGLPLSPGAVFGAIFGKETKELRWMALVTGFAFIIWIDIAIFLYVIFFGLEALSPSTLISTVVATPEGALFLVVGNLAGAGLGLAVFSITAISFPMLLHRDVDFITGMITSIRCVLANRKAMLSWAIFIAFMMLVSLASLLLGLIVILPLLGHATWHLYRRAIILDETAIESNTSS
;
A
#
# COMPACT_ATOMS: atom_id res chain seq x y z
N MET A 1 -18.48 -79.77 18.77
CA MET A 1 -19.43 -79.20 19.75
C MET A 1 -18.59 -78.45 20.77
N THR A 2 -18.60 -77.11 20.84
CA THR A 2 -19.67 -76.24 21.40
C THR A 2 -19.94 -76.58 22.87
N ASP A 3 -19.92 -75.71 23.89
CA ASP A 3 -19.76 -74.24 24.07
C ASP A 3 -19.15 -73.95 25.49
N ILE A 4 -18.86 -72.75 26.03
CA ILE A 4 -19.13 -71.34 25.62
C ILE A 4 -18.02 -70.37 26.13
N ALA A 5 -18.18 -69.06 25.92
CA ALA A 5 -17.28 -67.96 26.33
C ALA A 5 -17.32 -67.58 27.84
N ASN A 6 -16.31 -66.83 28.31
CA ASN A 6 -16.48 -65.45 28.83
C ASN A 6 -15.13 -64.75 29.14
N HIS A 7 -14.80 -63.71 28.38
CA HIS A 7 -13.88 -62.64 28.82
C HIS A 7 -14.41 -61.31 28.27
N GLY A 8 -14.93 -60.46 29.14
CA GLY A 8 -15.47 -59.15 28.77
C GLY A 8 -14.35 -58.17 28.40
N THR A 9 -14.51 -57.50 27.25
CA THR A 9 -13.66 -56.40 26.81
C THR A 9 -14.11 -55.09 27.45
N LEU A 10 -13.21 -54.45 28.18
CA LEU A 10 -13.30 -53.03 28.53
C LEU A 10 -12.72 -52.24 27.36
N ASP A 11 -13.56 -51.66 26.50
CA ASP A 11 -13.20 -50.57 25.58
C ASP A 11 -14.46 -49.98 24.93
N ASP A 12 -15.10 -49.03 25.62
CA ASP A 12 -16.17 -48.17 25.09
C ASP A 12 -16.02 -46.76 25.71
N ALA A 13 -14.87 -46.14 25.47
CA ALA A 13 -14.70 -44.70 25.68
C ALA A 13 -14.95 -43.99 24.33
N PRO A 14 -15.86 -43.02 24.23
CA PRO A 14 -16.11 -42.33 22.97
C PRO A 14 -14.87 -41.56 22.54
N ALA A 15 -14.36 -41.85 21.34
CA ALA A 15 -13.21 -41.16 20.77
C ALA A 15 -13.49 -39.65 20.69
N ALA A 16 -12.57 -38.84 21.21
CA ALA A 16 -12.64 -37.39 21.10
C ALA A 16 -12.69 -36.98 19.60
N PRO A 17 -13.51 -35.99 19.22
CA PRO A 17 -13.63 -35.60 17.83
C PRO A 17 -12.28 -35.11 17.30
N SER A 18 -11.80 -35.73 16.23
CA SER A 18 -10.57 -35.33 15.56
C SER A 18 -10.75 -33.94 14.95
N SER A 19 -10.03 -32.95 15.50
CA SER A 19 -9.97 -31.61 14.93
C SER A 19 -9.27 -31.65 13.57
N ASN A 20 -10.07 -31.62 12.51
CA ASN A 20 -9.57 -31.63 11.14
C ASN A 20 -8.69 -30.38 10.92
N PRO A 21 -7.41 -30.51 10.52
CA PRO A 21 -6.52 -29.35 10.37
C PRO A 21 -7.00 -28.35 9.30
N SER A 22 -7.82 -28.83 8.35
CA SER A 22 -8.52 -28.01 7.36
C SER A 22 -9.55 -27.05 7.97
N THR A 23 -10.19 -27.39 9.08
CA THR A 23 -11.20 -26.54 9.76
C THR A 23 -10.56 -25.40 10.55
N VAL A 24 -9.32 -25.59 11.03
CA VAL A 24 -8.56 -24.53 11.72
C VAL A 24 -7.98 -23.53 10.72
N ALA A 25 -7.56 -24.00 9.53
CA ALA A 25 -7.05 -23.14 8.46
C ALA A 25 -8.10 -22.13 7.94
N SER A 26 -9.38 -22.50 7.87
CA SER A 26 -10.45 -21.62 7.40
C SER A 26 -10.79 -20.44 8.30
N LEU A 27 -10.35 -20.44 9.57
CA LEU A 27 -10.66 -19.37 10.53
C LEU A 27 -9.71 -18.16 10.46
N ASN A 28 -8.62 -18.26 9.70
CA ASN A 28 -7.62 -17.20 9.56
C ASN A 28 -7.49 -16.63 8.13
N GLU A 29 -8.32 -17.08 7.17
CA GLU A 29 -8.26 -16.53 5.81
C GLU A 29 -8.94 -15.14 5.74
N PRO A 30 -8.29 -14.12 5.14
CA PRO A 30 -8.90 -12.79 4.97
C PRO A 30 -10.15 -12.82 4.09
N GLN A 31 -11.31 -12.51 4.67
CA GLN A 31 -12.56 -12.44 3.93
C GLN A 31 -12.69 -11.09 3.23
N ILE A 32 -12.80 -11.12 1.91
CA ILE A 32 -12.97 -9.92 1.09
C ILE A 32 -14.46 -9.58 1.03
N ARG A 33 -14.81 -8.36 1.41
CA ARG A 33 -16.15 -7.79 1.27
C ARG A 33 -16.26 -6.98 -0.01
N ASP A 34 -17.46 -6.94 -0.58
CA ASP A 34 -17.78 -6.03 -1.67
C ASP A 34 -17.74 -4.56 -1.21
N LEU A 35 -17.13 -3.72 -2.04
CA LEU A 35 -16.96 -2.28 -1.84
C LEU A 35 -17.87 -1.50 -2.80
N THR A 36 -18.65 -0.60 -2.22
CA THR A 36 -19.47 0.39 -2.91
C THR A 36 -18.74 1.74 -3.00
N THR A 37 -19.30 2.68 -3.75
CA THR A 37 -18.83 4.08 -3.75
C THR A 37 -19.00 4.77 -2.40
N GLU A 38 -19.93 4.32 -1.55
CA GLU A 38 -20.12 4.88 -0.21
C GLU A 38 -18.98 4.49 0.73
N ASP A 39 -18.38 3.30 0.55
CA ASP A 39 -17.21 2.88 1.31
C ASP A 39 -16.01 3.81 1.05
N LEU A 40 -15.85 4.30 -0.19
CA LEU A 40 -14.80 5.25 -0.57
C LEU A 40 -15.04 6.64 0.05
N THR A 41 -16.27 7.16 0.00
CA THR A 41 -16.58 8.47 0.61
C THR A 41 -16.52 8.42 2.13
N TYR A 42 -16.90 7.30 2.74
CA TYR A 42 -16.67 7.02 4.16
C TYR A 42 -15.18 7.01 4.49
N ALA A 43 -14.36 6.29 3.72
CA ALA A 43 -12.93 6.16 3.96
C ALA A 43 -12.22 7.53 3.93
N LEU A 44 -12.54 8.37 2.95
CA LEU A 44 -12.06 9.76 2.87
C LEU A 44 -12.53 10.60 4.07
N SER A 45 -13.81 10.49 4.45
CA SER A 45 -14.37 11.24 5.58
C SER A 45 -13.76 10.81 6.92
N ALA A 46 -13.49 9.52 7.09
CA ALA A 46 -12.82 8.97 8.27
C ALA A 46 -11.34 9.37 8.30
N GLY A 47 -10.63 9.29 7.17
CA GLY A 47 -9.25 9.74 7.04
C GLY A 47 -9.07 11.25 7.28
N MET A 48 -10.05 12.06 6.89
CA MET A 48 -10.06 13.50 7.20
C MET A 48 -10.26 13.76 8.70
N ARG A 49 -11.13 12.99 9.37
CA ARG A 49 -11.28 13.06 10.84
C ARG A 49 -10.00 12.62 11.56
N ASP A 50 -9.32 11.58 11.08
CA ASP A 50 -8.01 11.19 11.62
C ASP A 50 -7.02 12.36 11.49
N LEU A 51 -6.85 12.88 10.26
CA LEU A 51 -5.94 13.99 9.98
C LEU A 51 -6.21 15.22 10.85
N GLN A 52 -7.47 15.57 11.08
CA GLN A 52 -7.83 16.70 11.94
C GLN A 52 -7.46 16.46 13.42
N HIS A 53 -7.59 15.23 13.92
CA HIS A 53 -7.23 14.89 15.31
C HIS A 53 -5.71 14.68 15.52
N SER A 54 -5.00 14.16 14.51
CA SER A 54 -3.56 13.86 14.57
C SER A 54 -2.71 14.75 13.67
N ALA A 55 -3.18 15.98 13.40
CA ALA A 55 -2.59 16.90 12.42
C ALA A 55 -1.07 17.07 12.53
N PRO A 56 -0.45 17.21 13.72
CA PRO A 56 1.01 17.36 13.83
C PRO A 56 1.79 16.20 13.21
N TYR A 57 1.31 14.96 13.33
CA TYR A 57 1.96 13.79 12.74
C TYR A 57 1.74 13.72 11.23
N GLY A 58 0.50 13.92 10.77
CA GLY A 58 0.17 13.88 9.34
C GLY A 58 0.92 14.96 8.55
N LEU A 59 0.89 16.20 9.05
CA LEU A 59 1.59 17.33 8.46
C LEU A 59 3.11 17.15 8.49
N PHE A 60 3.68 16.53 9.53
CA PHE A 60 5.11 16.20 9.57
C PHE A 60 5.51 15.27 8.41
N PHE A 61 4.77 14.19 8.18
CA PHE A 61 5.05 13.25 7.09
C PHE A 61 4.87 13.88 5.69
N GLY A 62 3.80 14.67 5.50
CA GLY A 62 3.57 15.38 4.24
C GLY A 62 4.62 16.47 3.98
N ALA A 63 5.02 17.23 5.01
CA ALA A 63 6.08 18.24 4.91
C ALA A 63 7.45 17.62 4.63
N PHE A 64 7.78 16.47 5.24
CA PHE A 64 9.01 15.73 4.94
C PHE A 64 9.11 15.41 3.44
N TYR A 65 8.02 14.91 2.83
CA TYR A 65 7.95 14.62 1.40
C TYR A 65 8.13 15.88 0.53
N ALA A 66 7.40 16.96 0.84
CA ALA A 66 7.49 18.21 0.09
C ALA A 66 8.90 18.84 0.17
N LEU A 67 9.47 18.92 1.37
CA LEU A 67 10.80 19.50 1.62
C LEU A 67 11.91 18.72 0.94
N ALA A 68 11.91 17.38 1.02
CA ALA A 68 12.91 16.57 0.34
C ALA A 68 12.76 16.62 -1.19
N GLY A 69 11.55 16.86 -1.70
CA GLY A 69 11.30 17.04 -3.14
C GLY A 69 11.81 18.38 -3.66
N TRP A 70 11.63 19.45 -2.87
CA TRP A 70 12.28 20.73 -3.15
C TRP A 70 13.80 20.67 -3.02
N LEU A 71 14.33 19.92 -2.05
CA LEU A 71 15.77 19.68 -1.94
C LEU A 71 16.32 19.01 -3.20
N LEU A 72 15.61 18.02 -3.76
CA LEU A 72 15.95 17.40 -5.04
C LEU A 72 15.97 18.42 -6.19
N LEU A 73 14.90 19.21 -6.35
CA LEU A 73 14.81 20.26 -7.39
C LEU A 73 15.90 21.33 -7.22
N TRP A 74 16.26 21.68 -5.99
CA TRP A 74 17.32 22.64 -5.67
C TRP A 74 18.71 22.07 -6.01
N LEU A 75 19.01 20.82 -5.65
CA LEU A 75 20.26 20.15 -6.01
C LEU A 75 20.44 20.06 -7.53
N LEU A 76 19.36 19.76 -8.27
CA LEU A 76 19.36 19.73 -9.74
C LEU A 76 19.68 21.10 -10.35
N SER A 77 19.02 22.15 -9.86
CA SER A 77 19.12 23.50 -10.44
C SER A 77 20.39 24.25 -10.06
N VAL A 78 20.92 24.06 -8.85
CA VAL A 78 22.13 24.75 -8.38
C VAL A 78 23.41 24.03 -8.78
N TYR A 79 23.47 22.71 -8.61
CA TYR A 79 24.72 21.96 -8.79
C TYR A 79 24.83 21.22 -10.12
N SER A 80 23.79 21.25 -10.97
CA SER A 80 23.77 20.53 -12.26
C SER A 80 24.13 19.04 -12.13
N LEU A 81 23.54 18.34 -11.15
CA LEU A 81 23.82 16.93 -10.85
C LEU A 81 22.67 16.00 -11.30
N PRO A 82 22.37 15.87 -12.61
CA PRO A 82 21.24 15.04 -13.08
C PRO A 82 21.43 13.56 -12.75
N TYR A 83 22.67 13.10 -12.55
CA TYR A 83 22.98 11.73 -12.14
C TYR A 83 22.46 11.39 -10.72
N LEU A 84 22.18 12.39 -9.88
CA LEU A 84 21.57 12.18 -8.56
C LEU A 84 20.04 12.02 -8.60
N VAL A 85 19.39 12.29 -9.74
CA VAL A 85 17.93 12.12 -9.88
C VAL A 85 17.50 10.70 -9.55
N TYR A 86 18.11 9.70 -10.21
CA TYR A 86 17.69 8.31 -10.04
C TYR A 86 17.96 7.77 -8.62
N PRO A 87 19.15 7.97 -8.00
CA PRO A 87 19.36 7.55 -6.62
C PRO A 87 18.42 8.23 -5.61
N LEU A 88 18.20 9.54 -5.73
CA LEU A 88 17.35 10.28 -4.78
C LEU A 88 15.86 9.94 -4.97
N ALA A 89 15.38 9.82 -6.21
CA ALA A 89 14.02 9.37 -6.51
C ALA A 89 13.78 7.91 -6.05
N SER A 90 14.80 7.04 -6.18
CA SER A 90 14.72 5.66 -5.67
C SER A 90 14.65 5.63 -4.14
N GLY A 91 15.45 6.44 -3.45
CA GLY A 91 15.35 6.60 -1.99
C GLY A 91 13.97 7.08 -1.56
N PHE A 92 13.40 8.03 -2.30
CA PHE A 92 12.03 8.52 -2.14
C PHE A 92 10.97 7.42 -2.26
N ALA A 93 11.09 6.55 -3.27
CA ALA A 93 10.17 5.43 -3.48
C ALA A 93 10.30 4.38 -2.37
N LEU A 94 11.52 4.06 -1.94
CA LEU A 94 11.79 3.10 -0.86
C LEU A 94 11.31 3.58 0.52
N ILE A 95 11.26 4.90 0.77
CA ILE A 95 10.79 5.48 2.04
C ILE A 95 9.25 5.53 2.11
N ALA A 96 8.53 5.58 0.97
CA ALA A 96 7.08 5.78 0.95
C ALA A 96 6.27 4.71 1.72
N PRO A 97 6.56 3.40 1.61
CA PRO A 97 5.92 2.35 2.40
C PRO A 97 5.96 2.57 3.91
N PHE A 98 7.09 3.08 4.41
CA PHE A 98 7.33 3.31 5.82
C PHE A 98 6.53 4.51 6.34
N ILE A 99 6.47 5.59 5.56
CA ILE A 99 5.66 6.76 5.91
C ILE A 99 4.15 6.40 5.87
N ALA A 100 3.72 5.60 4.89
CA ALA A 100 2.36 5.06 4.85
C ALA A 100 2.05 4.21 6.09
N ALA A 101 2.95 3.31 6.51
CA ALA A 101 2.79 2.52 7.73
C ALA A 101 2.66 3.39 9.00
N GLY A 102 3.42 4.49 9.11
CA GLY A 102 3.25 5.44 10.21
C GLY A 102 1.85 6.09 10.25
N LEU A 103 1.30 6.45 9.09
CA LEU A 103 -0.05 7.02 8.96
C LEU A 103 -1.16 6.00 9.28
N TYR A 104 -0.99 4.76 8.82
CA TYR A 104 -1.88 3.64 9.15
C TYR A 104 -1.86 3.33 10.66
N GLU A 105 -0.70 3.39 11.33
CA GLU A 105 -0.61 3.18 12.78
C GLU A 105 -1.38 4.23 13.58
N ILE A 106 -1.36 5.48 13.12
CA ILE A 106 -2.12 6.57 13.73
C ILE A 106 -3.62 6.31 13.62
N SER A 107 -4.10 5.91 12.43
CA SER A 107 -5.50 5.52 12.21
C SER A 107 -5.90 4.30 13.03
N ARG A 108 -5.06 3.25 13.04
CA ARG A 108 -5.25 2.03 13.84
C ARG A 108 -5.42 2.37 15.32
N ARG A 109 -4.50 3.15 15.89
CA ARG A 109 -4.58 3.55 17.30
C ARG A 109 -5.83 4.36 17.61
N ARG A 110 -6.21 5.29 16.72
CA ARG A 110 -7.42 6.08 16.89
C ARG A 110 -8.69 5.22 16.84
N GLU A 111 -8.74 4.23 15.95
CA GLU A 111 -9.85 3.26 15.86
C GLU A 111 -9.95 2.40 17.13
N TYR A 112 -8.83 1.89 17.65
CA TYR A 112 -8.79 1.07 18.87
C TYR A 112 -8.75 1.87 20.19
N GLY A 113 -8.88 3.20 20.16
CA GLY A 113 -8.82 4.05 21.37
C GLY A 113 -7.46 4.04 22.09
N LEU A 114 -6.39 3.63 21.42
CA LEU A 114 -5.05 3.50 21.97
C LEU A 114 -4.31 4.86 22.01
N PRO A 115 -3.42 5.09 23.00
CA PRO A 115 -2.67 6.34 23.08
C PRO A 115 -1.71 6.51 21.90
N LEU A 116 -1.73 7.71 21.31
CA LEU A 116 -0.77 8.16 20.30
C LEU A 116 0.49 8.70 20.97
N SER A 117 1.66 8.25 20.52
CA SER A 117 2.96 8.80 20.93
C SER A 117 3.97 8.70 19.78
N PRO A 118 5.05 9.51 19.76
CA PRO A 118 6.05 9.42 18.70
C PRO A 118 6.73 8.04 18.67
N GLY A 119 7.07 7.48 19.84
CA GLY A 119 7.68 6.16 19.94
C GLY A 119 6.79 5.03 19.40
N ALA A 120 5.47 5.18 19.50
CA ALA A 120 4.53 4.26 18.89
C ALA A 120 4.52 4.37 17.35
N VAL A 121 4.39 5.60 16.81
CA VAL A 121 4.32 5.85 15.36
C VAL A 121 5.63 5.46 14.67
N PHE A 122 6.78 5.82 15.23
CA PHE A 122 8.08 5.39 14.70
C PHE A 122 8.39 3.91 15.00
N GLY A 123 7.83 3.34 16.07
CA GLY A 123 7.91 1.91 16.36
C GLY A 123 7.21 1.04 15.30
N ALA A 124 6.08 1.51 14.76
CA ALA A 124 5.39 0.90 13.62
C ALA A 124 6.17 1.00 12.29
N ILE A 125 7.25 1.78 12.24
CA ILE A 125 8.12 1.94 11.07
C ILE A 125 9.39 1.09 11.22
N PHE A 126 10.07 1.21 12.36
CA PHE A 126 11.41 0.63 12.59
C PHE A 126 11.42 -0.60 13.52
N GLY A 127 10.25 -1.05 14.00
CA GLY A 127 10.11 -2.21 14.88
C GLY A 127 10.52 -3.54 14.25
N LYS A 128 10.71 -4.57 15.07
CA LYS A 128 11.06 -5.92 14.58
C LYS A 128 9.95 -6.52 13.72
N GLU A 129 8.70 -6.25 14.09
CA GLU A 129 7.48 -6.70 13.39
C GLU A 129 7.34 -6.14 11.97
N THR A 130 8.09 -5.10 11.58
CA THR A 130 7.99 -4.50 10.23
C THR A 130 8.74 -5.28 9.15
N LYS A 131 9.16 -6.52 9.43
CA LYS A 131 9.90 -7.39 8.50
C LYS A 131 9.23 -7.51 7.13
N GLU A 132 7.93 -7.75 7.11
CA GLU A 132 7.17 -7.96 5.87
C GLU A 132 6.90 -6.65 5.12
N LEU A 133 6.78 -5.52 5.84
CA LEU A 133 6.76 -4.18 5.25
C LEU A 133 8.08 -3.86 4.53
N ARG A 134 9.23 -4.32 5.04
CA ARG A 134 10.53 -4.17 4.34
C ARG A 134 10.59 -4.98 3.05
N TRP A 135 9.99 -6.19 3.01
CA TRP A 135 9.88 -6.97 1.77
C TRP A 135 8.99 -6.27 0.75
N MET A 136 7.84 -5.74 1.18
CA MET A 136 6.99 -4.92 0.29
C MET A 136 7.70 -3.66 -0.21
N ALA A 137 8.54 -3.01 0.61
CA ALA A 137 9.36 -1.89 0.15
C ALA A 137 10.34 -2.29 -0.95
N LEU A 138 10.95 -3.48 -0.86
CA LEU A 138 11.78 -4.03 -1.93
C LEU A 138 10.96 -4.35 -3.20
N VAL A 139 9.76 -4.92 -3.07
CA VAL A 139 8.85 -5.18 -4.20
C VAL A 139 8.48 -3.88 -4.93
N THR A 140 8.10 -2.84 -4.18
CA THR A 140 7.80 -1.51 -4.77
C THR A 140 9.03 -0.83 -5.35
N GLY A 141 10.20 -1.01 -4.72
CA GLY A 141 11.48 -0.52 -5.26
C GLY A 141 11.85 -1.19 -6.59
N PHE A 142 11.62 -2.49 -6.71
CA PHE A 142 11.85 -3.23 -7.96
C PHE A 142 10.87 -2.80 -9.07
N ALA A 143 9.60 -2.57 -8.73
CA ALA A 143 8.64 -1.99 -9.67
C ALA A 143 9.03 -0.56 -10.09
N PHE A 144 9.64 0.23 -9.21
CA PHE A 144 10.21 1.54 -9.57
C PHE A 144 11.41 1.42 -10.53
N ILE A 145 12.28 0.42 -10.36
CA ILE A 145 13.38 0.16 -11.32
C ILE A 145 12.80 -0.18 -12.69
N ILE A 146 11.82 -1.08 -12.77
CA ILE A 146 11.10 -1.40 -14.03
C ILE A 146 10.48 -0.14 -14.66
N TRP A 147 9.93 0.77 -13.85
CA TRP A 147 9.40 2.04 -14.34
C TRP A 147 10.50 2.93 -14.97
N ILE A 148 11.65 3.05 -14.31
CA ILE A 148 12.79 3.81 -14.84
C ILE A 148 13.29 3.20 -16.15
N ASP A 149 13.42 1.87 -16.24
CA ASP A 149 13.81 1.20 -17.49
C ASP A 149 12.80 1.49 -18.61
N ILE A 150 11.50 1.37 -18.35
CA ILE A 150 10.44 1.71 -19.31
C ILE A 150 10.55 3.18 -19.76
N ALA A 151 10.77 4.10 -18.82
CA ALA A 151 10.89 5.53 -19.12
C ALA A 151 12.15 5.83 -19.99
N ILE A 152 13.27 5.16 -19.72
CA ILE A 152 14.51 5.27 -20.51
C ILE A 152 14.30 4.67 -21.91
N PHE A 153 13.70 3.49 -22.03
CA PHE A 153 13.42 2.89 -23.34
C PHE A 153 12.46 3.75 -24.17
N LEU A 154 11.40 4.29 -23.57
CA LEU A 154 10.50 5.22 -24.25
C LEU A 154 11.22 6.50 -24.68
N TYR A 155 12.08 7.07 -23.82
CA TYR A 155 12.89 8.22 -24.20
C TYR A 155 13.75 7.93 -25.44
N VAL A 156 14.48 6.81 -25.43
CA VAL A 156 15.38 6.42 -26.52
C VAL A 156 14.63 6.09 -27.82
N ILE A 157 13.43 5.49 -27.73
CA ILE A 157 12.59 5.18 -28.90
C ILE A 157 12.11 6.47 -29.61
N PHE A 158 11.80 7.52 -28.85
CA PHE A 158 11.21 8.75 -29.39
C PHE A 158 12.25 9.86 -29.70
N PHE A 159 13.33 9.96 -28.92
CA PHE A 159 14.31 11.05 -29.01
C PHE A 159 15.75 10.58 -29.28
N GLY A 160 16.00 9.26 -29.31
CA GLY A 160 17.33 8.70 -29.52
C GLY A 160 18.21 8.71 -28.27
N LEU A 161 19.52 8.53 -28.47
CA LEU A 161 20.50 8.42 -27.39
C LEU A 161 21.03 9.76 -26.89
N GLU A 162 20.73 10.87 -27.58
CA GLU A 162 21.21 12.21 -27.19
C GLU A 162 20.35 12.81 -26.07
N ALA A 163 20.99 13.25 -25.00
CA ALA A 163 20.30 13.87 -23.87
C ALA A 163 19.87 15.31 -24.21
N LEU A 164 18.59 15.47 -24.56
CA LEU A 164 17.94 16.77 -24.68
C LEU A 164 18.00 17.54 -23.35
N SER A 165 18.28 18.84 -23.43
CA SER A 165 18.15 19.73 -22.27
C SER A 165 16.70 19.79 -21.76
N PRO A 166 16.44 20.06 -20.46
CA PRO A 166 15.08 20.10 -19.93
C PRO A 166 14.14 21.07 -20.67
N SER A 167 14.64 22.24 -21.09
CA SER A 167 13.85 23.21 -21.86
C SER A 167 13.54 22.72 -23.26
N THR A 168 14.52 22.13 -23.96
CA THR A 168 14.31 21.50 -25.27
C THR A 168 13.31 20.36 -25.18
N LEU A 169 13.46 19.46 -24.21
CA LEU A 169 12.54 18.34 -23.99
C LEU A 169 11.11 18.82 -23.77
N ILE A 170 10.88 19.81 -22.89
CA ILE A 170 9.56 20.39 -22.66
C ILE A 170 8.98 20.99 -23.96
N SER A 171 9.79 21.75 -24.71
CA SER A 171 9.32 22.36 -25.96
C SER A 171 8.96 21.31 -27.02
N THR A 172 9.76 20.26 -27.19
CA THR A 172 9.48 19.15 -28.11
C THR A 172 8.22 18.41 -27.69
N VAL A 173 8.11 18.05 -26.41
CA VAL A 173 6.98 17.32 -25.83
C VAL A 173 5.64 18.03 -26.02
N VAL A 174 5.62 19.37 -25.93
CA VAL A 174 4.39 20.17 -26.05
C VAL A 174 4.10 20.60 -27.49
N ALA A 175 5.13 20.78 -28.33
CA ALA A 175 4.97 21.39 -29.66
C ALA A 175 5.02 20.40 -30.84
N THR A 176 5.44 19.14 -30.67
CA THR A 176 5.51 18.17 -31.78
C THR A 176 4.55 16.98 -31.63
N PRO A 177 4.07 16.39 -32.75
CA PRO A 177 3.25 15.17 -32.72
C PRO A 177 3.97 13.98 -32.06
N GLU A 178 5.29 13.86 -32.26
CA GLU A 178 6.13 12.82 -31.65
C GLU A 178 6.20 13.00 -30.13
N GLY A 179 6.33 14.25 -29.67
CA GLY A 179 6.29 14.61 -28.25
C GLY A 179 4.94 14.31 -27.58
N ALA A 180 3.84 14.61 -28.28
CA ALA A 180 2.49 14.26 -27.83
C ALA A 180 2.28 12.73 -27.78
N LEU A 181 2.78 11.99 -28.77
CA LEU A 181 2.70 10.52 -28.79
C LEU A 181 3.56 9.89 -27.70
N PHE A 182 4.76 10.43 -27.43
CA PHE A 182 5.61 10.04 -26.30
C PHE A 182 4.86 10.20 -24.97
N LEU A 183 4.16 11.32 -24.76
CA LEU A 183 3.33 11.50 -23.56
C LEU A 183 2.20 10.47 -23.47
N VAL A 184 1.46 10.23 -24.55
CA VAL A 184 0.33 9.28 -24.53
C VAL A 184 0.83 7.87 -24.23
N VAL A 185 1.87 7.39 -24.93
CA VAL A 185 2.44 6.05 -24.72
C VAL A 185 3.05 5.92 -23.33
N GLY A 186 3.79 6.93 -22.86
CA GLY A 186 4.37 6.96 -21.51
C GLY A 186 3.33 6.95 -20.40
N ASN A 187 2.25 7.72 -20.54
CA ASN A 187 1.14 7.70 -19.57
C ASN A 187 0.38 6.37 -19.58
N LEU A 188 0.20 5.72 -20.74
CA LEU A 188 -0.42 4.40 -20.82
C LEU A 188 0.45 3.31 -20.18
N ALA A 189 1.76 3.32 -20.44
CA ALA A 189 2.71 2.40 -19.80
C ALA A 189 2.76 2.61 -18.27
N GLY A 190 2.82 3.88 -17.84
CA GLY A 190 2.79 4.26 -16.42
C GLY A 190 1.48 3.91 -15.72
N ALA A 191 0.34 4.08 -16.40
CA ALA A 191 -0.96 3.66 -15.88
C ALA A 191 -1.07 2.14 -15.74
N GLY A 192 -0.56 1.37 -16.71
CA GLY A 192 -0.51 -0.09 -16.64
C GLY A 192 0.33 -0.61 -15.47
N LEU A 193 1.57 -0.11 -15.34
CA LEU A 193 2.46 -0.47 -14.24
C LEU A 193 1.93 0.05 -12.89
N GLY A 194 1.43 1.28 -12.84
CA GLY A 194 0.81 1.87 -11.65
C GLY A 194 -0.41 1.08 -11.16
N LEU A 195 -1.26 0.58 -12.07
CA LEU A 195 -2.38 -0.29 -11.73
C LEU A 195 -1.90 -1.65 -11.22
N ALA A 196 -0.83 -2.22 -11.78
CA ALA A 196 -0.22 -3.46 -11.28
C ALA A 196 0.33 -3.27 -9.85
N VAL A 197 1.13 -2.21 -9.62
CA VAL A 197 1.68 -1.86 -8.29
C VAL A 197 0.55 -1.60 -7.28
N PHE A 198 -0.47 -0.82 -7.66
CA PHE A 198 -1.65 -0.59 -6.84
C PHE A 198 -2.35 -1.91 -6.48
N SER A 199 -2.54 -2.80 -7.46
CA SER A 199 -3.20 -4.09 -7.25
C SER A 199 -2.50 -4.96 -6.20
N ILE A 200 -1.17 -4.94 -6.16
CA ILE A 200 -0.37 -5.70 -5.18
C ILE A 200 -0.09 -4.96 -3.86
N THR A 201 -0.45 -3.69 -3.71
CA THR A 201 -0.08 -2.89 -2.51
C THR A 201 -1.24 -2.30 -1.73
N ALA A 202 -2.37 -1.98 -2.38
CA ALA A 202 -3.45 -1.17 -1.81
C ALA A 202 -4.03 -1.73 -0.50
N ILE A 203 -4.09 -3.06 -0.38
CA ILE A 203 -4.53 -3.76 0.83
C ILE A 203 -3.35 -4.32 1.62
N SER A 204 -2.24 -4.69 0.95
CA SER A 204 -1.12 -5.39 1.56
C SER A 204 -0.44 -4.56 2.65
N PHE A 205 -0.12 -3.29 2.41
CA PHE A 205 0.57 -2.48 3.42
C PHE A 205 -0.23 -2.30 4.73
N PRO A 206 -1.51 -1.86 4.73
CA PRO A 206 -2.27 -1.73 5.97
C PRO A 206 -2.54 -3.11 6.61
N MET A 207 -2.68 -4.17 5.82
CA MET A 207 -2.82 -5.54 6.34
C MET A 207 -1.57 -6.04 7.08
N LEU A 208 -0.38 -5.86 6.51
CA LEU A 208 0.91 -6.28 7.09
C LEU A 208 1.30 -5.47 8.34
N LEU A 209 0.75 -4.26 8.49
CA LEU A 209 0.86 -3.51 9.74
C LEU A 209 -0.16 -3.98 10.81
N HIS A 210 -1.35 -4.36 10.37
CA HIS A 210 -2.45 -4.76 11.27
C HIS A 210 -2.27 -6.17 11.81
N ARG A 211 -1.76 -7.12 11.01
CA ARG A 211 -1.72 -8.56 11.30
C ARG A 211 -0.35 -9.15 10.97
N ASP A 212 0.03 -10.16 11.75
CA ASP A 212 1.20 -11.00 11.48
C ASP A 212 0.87 -11.99 10.35
N VAL A 213 1.10 -11.53 9.11
CA VAL A 213 0.96 -12.30 7.87
C VAL A 213 2.17 -12.03 6.98
N ASP A 214 2.56 -12.99 6.15
CA ASP A 214 3.67 -12.81 5.22
C ASP A 214 3.30 -11.86 4.06
N PHE A 215 4.32 -11.22 3.47
CA PHE A 215 4.12 -10.26 2.39
C PHE A 215 3.44 -10.86 1.13
N ILE A 216 3.60 -12.17 0.86
CA ILE A 216 3.01 -12.84 -0.31
C ILE A 216 1.51 -13.02 -0.09
N THR A 217 1.09 -13.49 1.08
CA THR A 217 -0.32 -13.54 1.50
C THR A 217 -0.97 -12.15 1.44
N GLY A 218 -0.24 -11.11 1.88
CA GLY A 218 -0.66 -9.71 1.72
C GLY A 218 -0.91 -9.32 0.26
N MET A 219 0.03 -9.61 -0.64
CA MET A 219 -0.10 -9.30 -2.08
C MET A 219 -1.26 -10.07 -2.74
N ILE A 220 -1.39 -11.37 -2.45
CA ILE A 220 -2.46 -12.22 -2.99
C ILE A 220 -3.84 -11.70 -2.54
N THR A 221 -3.97 -11.35 -1.26
CA THR A 221 -5.18 -10.74 -0.70
C THR A 221 -5.52 -9.42 -1.39
N SER A 222 -4.53 -8.57 -1.65
CA SER A 222 -4.72 -7.30 -2.37
C SER A 222 -5.17 -7.50 -3.82
N ILE A 223 -4.54 -8.41 -4.56
CA ILE A 223 -4.96 -8.76 -5.93
C ILE A 223 -6.40 -9.28 -5.94
N ARG A 224 -6.73 -10.24 -5.05
CA ARG A 224 -8.09 -10.79 -4.93
C ARG A 224 -9.11 -9.70 -4.61
N CYS A 225 -8.80 -8.81 -3.67
CA CYS A 225 -9.67 -7.69 -3.30
C CYS A 225 -9.92 -6.74 -4.48
N VAL A 226 -8.87 -6.38 -5.23
CA VAL A 226 -8.96 -5.49 -6.39
C VAL A 226 -9.72 -6.14 -7.55
N LEU A 227 -9.54 -7.45 -7.76
CA LEU A 227 -10.25 -8.21 -8.80
C LEU A 227 -11.71 -8.49 -8.48
N ALA A 228 -12.10 -8.59 -7.20
CA ALA A 228 -13.50 -8.58 -6.77
C ALA A 228 -14.10 -7.18 -6.93
N ASN A 229 -13.43 -6.16 -6.39
CA ASN A 229 -13.94 -4.79 -6.27
C ASN A 229 -13.53 -3.86 -7.42
N ARG A 230 -13.46 -4.37 -8.65
CA ARG A 230 -12.81 -3.69 -9.80
C ARG A 230 -13.25 -2.24 -9.99
N LYS A 231 -14.57 -1.97 -9.94
CA LYS A 231 -15.11 -0.61 -10.14
C LYS A 231 -14.67 0.33 -9.03
N ALA A 232 -14.89 -0.06 -7.77
CA ALA A 232 -14.52 0.74 -6.61
C ALA A 232 -13.00 0.96 -6.53
N MET A 233 -12.20 -0.09 -6.71
CA MET A 233 -10.75 -0.02 -6.60
C MET A 233 -10.11 0.74 -7.78
N LEU A 234 -10.66 0.65 -9.00
CA LEU A 234 -10.24 1.51 -10.12
C LEU A 234 -10.60 2.98 -9.88
N SER A 235 -11.80 3.27 -9.36
CA SER A 235 -12.17 4.63 -8.95
C SER A 235 -11.25 5.17 -7.86
N TRP A 236 -10.84 4.34 -6.90
CA TRP A 236 -9.88 4.69 -5.85
C TRP A 236 -8.49 5.00 -6.43
N ALA A 237 -7.99 4.16 -7.34
CA ALA A 237 -6.71 4.39 -8.03
C ALA A 237 -6.71 5.69 -8.86
N ILE A 238 -7.79 5.96 -9.60
CA ILE A 238 -7.97 7.21 -10.36
C ILE A 238 -8.02 8.42 -9.42
N PHE A 239 -8.73 8.31 -8.29
CA PHE A 239 -8.79 9.39 -7.29
C PHE A 239 -7.41 9.69 -6.69
N ILE A 240 -6.64 8.66 -6.32
CA ILE A 240 -5.25 8.82 -5.85
C ILE A 240 -4.42 9.50 -6.93
N ALA A 241 -4.44 9.01 -8.18
CA ALA A 241 -3.67 9.60 -9.28
C ALA A 241 -4.00 11.08 -9.51
N PHE A 242 -5.28 11.45 -9.47
CA PHE A 242 -5.73 12.84 -9.57
C PHE A 242 -5.24 13.70 -8.39
N MET A 243 -5.32 13.21 -7.15
CA MET A 243 -4.81 13.89 -5.96
C MET A 243 -3.27 14.06 -5.99
N MET A 244 -2.54 13.08 -6.54
CA MET A 244 -1.11 13.21 -6.77
C MET A 244 -0.79 14.24 -7.86
N LEU A 245 -1.58 14.31 -8.93
CA LEU A 245 -1.46 15.36 -9.96
C LEU A 245 -1.70 16.76 -9.39
N VAL A 246 -2.72 16.94 -8.54
CA VAL A 246 -2.97 18.20 -7.80
C VAL A 246 -1.77 18.55 -6.90
N SER A 247 -1.16 17.54 -6.26
CA SER A 247 0.04 17.73 -5.44
C SER A 247 1.25 18.18 -6.26
N LEU A 248 1.47 17.59 -7.44
CA LEU A 248 2.53 18.01 -8.37
C LEU A 248 2.29 19.42 -8.91
N ALA A 249 1.06 19.74 -9.35
CA ALA A 249 0.70 21.04 -9.89
C ALA A 249 0.83 22.18 -8.86
N SER A 250 0.65 21.88 -7.57
CA SER A 250 0.89 22.81 -6.45
C SER A 250 2.35 22.88 -6.00
N LEU A 251 3.31 22.49 -6.85
CA LEU A 251 4.75 22.43 -6.54
C LEU A 251 5.03 21.61 -5.26
N LEU A 252 4.43 20.43 -5.15
CA LEU A 252 4.51 19.52 -3.99
C LEU A 252 3.82 20.00 -2.70
N LEU A 253 3.32 21.23 -2.61
CA LEU A 253 2.61 21.73 -1.43
C LEU A 253 1.40 20.86 -1.06
N GLY A 254 0.68 20.35 -2.06
CA GLY A 254 -0.46 19.46 -1.84
C GLY A 254 -0.11 18.21 -1.03
N LEU A 255 1.12 17.69 -1.14
CA LEU A 255 1.56 16.51 -0.37
C LEU A 255 1.46 16.71 1.14
N ILE A 256 1.58 17.95 1.63
CA ILE A 256 1.50 18.28 3.05
C ILE A 256 0.16 17.83 3.66
N VAL A 257 -0.94 17.87 2.88
CA VAL A 257 -2.30 17.52 3.31
C VAL A 257 -2.81 16.25 2.63
N ILE A 258 -2.53 16.08 1.33
CA ILE A 258 -3.03 14.97 0.52
C ILE A 258 -2.38 13.64 0.92
N LEU A 259 -1.05 13.61 1.15
CA LEU A 259 -0.35 12.39 1.53
C LEU A 259 -0.88 11.80 2.84
N PRO A 260 -0.99 12.56 3.96
CA PRO A 260 -1.54 11.99 5.19
C PRO A 260 -3.04 11.67 5.06
N LEU A 261 -3.84 12.47 4.34
CA LEU A 261 -5.25 12.17 4.07
C LEU A 261 -5.42 10.83 3.36
N LEU A 262 -4.66 10.58 2.29
CA LEU A 262 -4.70 9.33 1.53
C LEU A 262 -4.21 8.14 2.37
N GLY A 263 -3.20 8.33 3.22
CA GLY A 263 -2.75 7.31 4.18
C GLY A 263 -3.87 6.91 5.14
N HIS A 264 -4.44 7.87 5.87
CA HIS A 264 -5.54 7.58 6.79
C HIS A 264 -6.76 7.00 6.08
N ALA A 265 -7.13 7.52 4.91
CA ALA A 265 -8.26 7.00 4.14
C ALA A 265 -8.03 5.56 3.64
N THR A 266 -6.80 5.21 3.25
CA THR A 266 -6.47 3.84 2.81
C THR A 266 -6.58 2.84 3.97
N TRP A 267 -6.26 3.23 5.21
CA TRP A 267 -6.55 2.41 6.39
C TRP A 267 -8.05 2.11 6.54
N HIS A 268 -8.91 3.14 6.48
CA HIS A 268 -10.36 2.97 6.61
C HIS A 268 -10.96 2.19 5.43
N LEU A 269 -10.42 2.34 4.22
CA LEU A 269 -10.84 1.52 3.08
C LEU A 269 -10.43 0.05 3.27
N TYR A 270 -9.22 -0.22 3.75
CA TYR A 270 -8.77 -1.58 4.12
C TYR A 270 -9.69 -2.23 5.14
N ARG A 271 -10.01 -1.54 6.25
CA ARG A 271 -10.91 -2.04 7.30
C ARG A 271 -12.33 -2.30 6.81
N ARG A 272 -12.75 -1.63 5.72
CA ARG A 272 -14.03 -1.90 5.04
C ARG A 272 -13.92 -2.97 3.95
N ALA A 273 -12.74 -3.23 3.39
CA ALA A 273 -12.51 -4.21 2.35
C ALA A 273 -12.30 -5.63 2.90
N ILE A 274 -11.66 -5.75 4.07
CA ILE A 274 -11.25 -7.03 4.66
C ILE A 274 -11.92 -7.23 6.01
N ILE A 275 -12.82 -8.21 6.07
CA ILE A 275 -13.34 -8.77 7.33
C ILE A 275 -12.42 -9.91 7.77
N LEU A 276 -12.20 -10.00 9.08
CA LEU A 276 -11.47 -11.09 9.73
C LEU A 276 -12.34 -11.59 10.88
N ASP A 277 -12.57 -12.90 10.96
CA ASP A 277 -13.38 -13.50 12.03
C ASP A 277 -12.65 -13.34 13.38
N GLU A 278 -13.02 -12.34 14.17
CA GLU A 278 -12.52 -12.14 15.54
C GLU A 278 -13.13 -13.15 16.54
N THR A 279 -14.09 -13.96 16.09
CA THR A 279 -14.92 -14.89 16.87
C THR A 279 -14.20 -16.14 17.37
N ALA A 280 -13.06 -16.53 16.77
CA ALA A 280 -12.36 -17.78 17.12
C ALA A 280 -11.45 -17.69 18.37
N ILE A 281 -11.16 -16.48 18.86
CA ILE A 281 -10.23 -16.27 19.98
C ILE A 281 -10.94 -16.34 21.34
N GLU A 282 -12.16 -15.79 21.44
CA GLU A 282 -12.91 -15.79 22.71
C GLU A 282 -13.34 -17.21 23.13
N SER A 283 -13.77 -18.05 22.19
CA SER A 283 -14.24 -19.43 22.50
C SER A 283 -13.15 -20.37 23.02
N ASN A 284 -11.87 -20.07 22.75
CA ASN A 284 -10.73 -20.92 23.11
C ASN A 284 -9.98 -20.43 24.37
N THR A 285 -10.50 -19.38 25.02
CA THR A 285 -10.01 -18.88 26.33
C THR A 285 -11.04 -19.09 27.45
N SER A 286 -12.23 -19.61 27.11
CA SER A 286 -13.35 -19.87 28.02
C SER A 286 -13.62 -21.37 28.25
N SER A 287 -12.65 -22.25 27.93
CA SER A 287 -12.77 -23.72 27.98
C SER A 287 -11.58 -24.36 28.69
#